data_AF-A0A948CDX7-F1
#
_entry.id   AF-A0A948CDX7-F1
#
_cell.length_a   1.000
_cell.length_b   1.000
_cell.length_c   1.000
_cell.angle_alpha   90.00
_cell.angle_beta   90.00
_cell.angle_gamma   90.00
#
_symmetry.space_group_name_H-M   'P 1'
#
loop_
_entity.id
_entity.type
_entity.pdbx_description
1 polymer ?
#
loop_
_entity_poly.entity_id
_entity_poly.type
_entity_poly.pdbx_seq_one_letter_code
_entity_poly.pdbx_strand_id
1 'polypeptide(L)'
;MSSDVLALVLAVVGVLAVVAIVVAIVMIGRSRRRDRAETDRSTAARMRQDAVADTRAVDEARLEAREAENRAERSRLEAEKAEADAVEADRRKAAEEARIEDQVRAADRIDPGVDHRADDYAPTTPATEDRRRVATPDNIPAQQPPVAPEHPEGSTVHEDGTVTYPDGSVRHADGTTVDPGA
;
A
#
# COMPACT_ATOMS: atom_id res chain seq x y z
N MET A 1 -56.96 -47.24 -71.00
CA MET A 1 -56.95 -46.20 -69.95
C MET A 1 -57.11 -44.86 -70.64
N SER A 2 -58.20 -44.16 -70.36
CA SER A 2 -58.52 -42.86 -70.94
C SER A 2 -57.45 -41.84 -70.55
N SER A 3 -57.11 -40.90 -71.44
CA SER A 3 -56.24 -39.75 -71.16
C SER A 3 -56.64 -39.02 -69.86
N ASP A 4 -57.93 -39.00 -69.55
CA ASP A 4 -58.48 -38.36 -68.36
C ASP A 4 -58.06 -39.04 -67.05
N VAL A 5 -57.90 -40.37 -67.07
CA VAL A 5 -57.42 -41.13 -65.90
C VAL A 5 -55.94 -40.84 -65.65
N LEU A 6 -55.14 -40.74 -66.72
CA LEU A 6 -53.72 -40.38 -66.61
C LEU A 6 -53.55 -38.94 -66.08
N ALA A 7 -54.35 -38.00 -66.58
CA ALA A 7 -54.35 -36.61 -66.13
C ALA A 7 -54.73 -36.49 -64.65
N LEU A 8 -55.76 -37.23 -64.20
CA LEU A 8 -56.18 -37.25 -62.80
C LEU A 8 -55.11 -37.83 -61.89
N VAL A 9 -54.47 -38.94 -62.29
CA VAL A 9 -53.39 -39.55 -61.50
C VAL A 9 -52.20 -38.59 -61.35
N LEU A 10 -51.79 -37.91 -62.42
CA LEU A 10 -50.70 -36.93 -62.36
C LEU A 10 -51.04 -35.72 -61.48
N ALA A 11 -52.28 -35.23 -61.54
CA ALA A 11 -52.74 -34.13 -60.69
C ALA A 11 -52.72 -34.53 -59.20
N VAL A 12 -53.21 -35.72 -58.87
CA VAL A 12 -53.22 -36.24 -57.48
C VAL A 12 -51.79 -36.43 -56.96
N VAL A 13 -50.90 -37.01 -57.75
CA VAL A 13 -49.49 -37.19 -57.38
C VAL A 13 -48.81 -35.85 -57.18
N GLY A 14 -49.08 -34.85 -58.03
CA GLY A 14 -48.56 -33.49 -57.88
C GLY A 14 -49.01 -32.84 -56.58
N VAL A 15 -50.31 -32.94 -56.24
CA VAL A 15 -50.84 -32.39 -54.99
C VAL A 15 -50.24 -33.09 -53.77
N LEU A 16 -50.12 -34.42 -53.79
CA LEU A 16 -49.48 -35.17 -52.70
C LEU A 16 -48.01 -34.80 -52.50
N ALA A 17 -47.27 -34.59 -53.60
CA ALA A 17 -45.88 -34.14 -53.53
C ALA A 17 -45.78 -32.74 -52.88
N VAL A 18 -46.66 -31.80 -53.25
CA VAL A 18 -46.69 -30.46 -52.65
C VAL A 18 -47.01 -30.53 -51.15
N VAL A 19 -48.01 -31.34 -50.75
CA VAL A 19 -48.37 -31.52 -49.33
C VAL A 19 -47.20 -32.10 -48.54
N ALA A 20 -46.50 -33.10 -49.08
CA ALA A 20 -45.33 -33.69 -48.42
C ALA A 20 -44.20 -32.66 -48.22
N ILE A 21 -43.94 -31.80 -49.21
CA ILE A 21 -42.93 -30.73 -49.11
C ILE A 21 -43.33 -29.72 -48.02
N VAL A 22 -44.59 -29.30 -47.97
CA VAL A 22 -45.08 -28.37 -46.94
C VAL A 22 -44.91 -28.94 -45.54
N VAL A 23 -45.27 -30.22 -45.33
CA VAL A 23 -45.10 -30.91 -44.05
C VAL A 23 -43.62 -30.99 -43.65
N ALA A 24 -42.72 -31.29 -44.60
CA ALA A 24 -41.29 -31.35 -44.34
C ALA A 24 -40.73 -29.97 -43.90
N ILE A 25 -41.12 -28.89 -44.57
CA ILE A 25 -40.69 -27.52 -44.22
C ILE A 25 -41.14 -27.16 -42.79
N VAL A 26 -42.40 -27.46 -42.44
CA VAL A 26 -42.95 -27.18 -41.10
C VAL A 26 -42.25 -28.01 -40.02
N MET A 27 -41.98 -29.30 -40.27
CA MET A 27 -41.28 -30.17 -39.33
C MET A 27 -39.84 -29.71 -39.06
N ILE A 28 -39.08 -29.33 -40.09
CA ILE A 28 -37.72 -28.81 -39.95
C ILE A 28 -37.71 -27.54 -39.10
N GLY A 29 -38.65 -26.63 -39.35
CA GLY A 29 -38.80 -25.40 -38.56
C GLY A 29 -39.12 -25.67 -37.09
N ARG A 30 -39.92 -26.71 -36.79
CA ARG A 30 -40.32 -27.08 -35.44
C ARG A 30 -39.22 -27.81 -34.67
N SER A 31 -38.42 -28.65 -35.33
CA SER A 31 -37.26 -29.33 -34.74
C SER A 31 -36.21 -28.31 -34.26
N ARG A 32 -35.79 -27.41 -35.16
CA ARG A 32 -34.78 -26.40 -34.85
C ARG A 32 -35.14 -25.48 -33.68
N ARG A 33 -36.44 -25.25 -33.43
CA ARG A 33 -36.90 -24.46 -32.29
C ARG A 33 -36.73 -25.18 -30.95
N ARG A 34 -36.84 -26.51 -30.92
CA ARG A 34 -36.66 -27.31 -29.70
C ARG A 34 -35.20 -27.35 -29.27
N ASP A 35 -34.31 -27.58 -30.23
CA ASP A 35 -32.86 -27.65 -29.98
C ASP A 35 -32.30 -26.30 -29.46
N ARG A 36 -32.82 -25.19 -30.00
CA ARG A 36 -32.50 -23.84 -29.51
C ARG A 36 -33.00 -23.60 -28.10
N ALA A 37 -34.24 -23.98 -27.78
CA ALA A 37 -34.79 -23.79 -26.45
C ALA A 37 -34.01 -24.54 -25.36
N GLU A 38 -33.44 -25.70 -25.68
CA GLU A 38 -32.58 -26.45 -24.75
C GLU A 38 -31.21 -25.78 -24.57
N THR A 39 -30.62 -25.30 -25.67
CA THR A 39 -29.36 -24.53 -25.65
C THR A 39 -29.50 -23.21 -24.88
N ASP A 40 -30.60 -22.50 -25.08
CA ASP A 40 -30.90 -21.26 -24.38
C ASP A 40 -31.05 -21.51 -22.88
N ARG A 41 -31.71 -22.62 -22.49
CA ARG A 41 -31.86 -23.00 -21.07
C ARG A 41 -30.52 -23.34 -20.42
N SER A 42 -29.67 -24.12 -21.07
CA SER A 42 -28.36 -24.49 -20.51
C SER A 42 -27.45 -23.28 -20.40
N THR A 43 -27.47 -22.38 -21.39
CA THR A 43 -26.73 -21.13 -21.37
C THR A 43 -27.23 -20.20 -20.27
N ALA A 44 -28.55 -20.06 -20.09
CA ALA A 44 -29.13 -19.28 -19.00
C ALA A 44 -28.79 -19.88 -17.62
N ALA A 45 -28.80 -21.20 -17.47
CA ALA A 45 -28.40 -21.86 -16.23
C ALA A 45 -26.92 -21.59 -15.90
N ARG A 46 -26.04 -21.64 -16.91
CA ARG A 46 -24.62 -21.30 -16.76
C ARG A 46 -24.42 -19.85 -16.36
N MET A 47 -25.06 -18.89 -17.05
CA MET A 47 -24.98 -17.47 -16.67
C MET A 47 -25.41 -17.21 -15.23
N ARG A 48 -26.43 -17.93 -14.72
CA ARG A 48 -26.84 -17.82 -13.31
C ARG A 48 -25.79 -18.37 -12.35
N GLN A 49 -25.13 -19.48 -12.71
CA GLN A 49 -24.05 -20.04 -11.91
C GLN A 49 -22.84 -19.09 -11.87
N ASP A 50 -22.46 -18.54 -13.03
CA ASP A 50 -21.36 -17.57 -13.16
C ASP A 50 -21.67 -16.31 -12.31
N ALA A 51 -22.89 -15.76 -12.41
CA ALA A 51 -23.30 -14.61 -11.62
C ALA A 51 -23.27 -14.86 -10.09
N VAL A 52 -23.59 -16.07 -9.64
CA VAL A 52 -23.48 -16.44 -8.21
C VAL A 52 -22.01 -16.52 -7.78
N ALA A 53 -21.13 -17.05 -8.62
CA ALA A 53 -19.69 -17.07 -8.35
C ALA A 53 -19.12 -15.66 -8.28
N ASP A 54 -19.48 -14.79 -9.23
CA ASP A 54 -19.07 -13.38 -9.26
C ASP A 54 -19.56 -12.63 -8.02
N THR A 55 -20.80 -12.88 -7.58
CA THR A 55 -21.35 -12.26 -6.36
C THR A 55 -20.54 -12.63 -5.13
N ARG A 56 -20.15 -13.91 -5.00
CA ARG A 56 -19.32 -14.38 -3.88
C ARG A 56 -17.93 -13.73 -3.91
N ALA A 57 -17.31 -13.63 -5.09
CA ALA A 57 -16.02 -12.97 -5.24
C ALA A 57 -16.08 -11.49 -4.85
N VAL A 58 -17.16 -10.78 -5.20
CA VAL A 58 -17.38 -9.39 -4.79
C VAL A 58 -17.59 -9.27 -3.29
N ASP A 59 -18.34 -10.17 -2.67
CA ASP A 59 -18.57 -10.15 -1.22
C ASP A 59 -17.29 -10.46 -0.43
N GLU A 60 -16.45 -11.37 -0.93
CA GLU A 60 -15.12 -11.66 -0.39
C GLU A 60 -14.21 -10.44 -0.49
N ALA A 61 -14.12 -9.80 -1.66
CA ALA A 61 -13.34 -8.58 -1.85
C ALA A 61 -13.80 -7.43 -0.95
N ARG A 62 -15.12 -7.32 -0.70
CA ARG A 62 -15.68 -6.34 0.25
C ARG A 62 -15.30 -6.65 1.69
N LEU A 63 -15.28 -7.92 2.07
CA LEU A 63 -14.86 -8.34 3.40
C LEU A 63 -13.36 -8.01 3.61
N GLU A 64 -12.52 -8.38 2.64
CA GLU A 64 -11.09 -8.08 2.67
C GLU A 64 -10.82 -6.57 2.75
N ALA A 65 -11.52 -5.76 1.96
CA ALA A 65 -11.40 -4.31 2.00
C ALA A 65 -11.75 -3.76 3.39
N ARG A 66 -12.83 -4.23 4.01
CA ARG A 66 -13.21 -3.84 5.38
C ARG A 66 -12.18 -4.27 6.40
N GLU A 67 -11.60 -5.46 6.27
CA GLU A 67 -10.54 -5.90 7.16
C GLU A 67 -9.28 -5.05 7.01
N ALA A 68 -8.91 -4.69 5.78
CA ALA A 68 -7.79 -3.79 5.51
C ALA A 68 -8.01 -2.39 6.10
N GLU A 69 -9.21 -1.83 5.95
CA GLU A 69 -9.62 -0.56 6.55
C GLU A 69 -9.52 -0.62 8.09
N ASN A 70 -10.06 -1.67 8.71
CA ASN A 70 -9.98 -1.87 10.16
C ASN A 70 -8.54 -2.01 10.65
N ARG A 71 -7.67 -2.69 9.89
CA ARG A 71 -6.23 -2.78 10.21
C ARG A 71 -5.56 -1.41 10.15
N ALA A 72 -5.86 -0.62 9.11
CA ALA A 72 -5.33 0.72 8.97
C ALA A 72 -5.79 1.64 10.10
N GLU A 73 -7.06 1.57 10.50
CA GLU A 73 -7.59 2.36 11.61
C GLU A 73 -6.93 2.00 12.94
N ARG A 74 -6.76 0.69 13.23
CA ARG A 74 -6.02 0.24 14.42
C ARG A 74 -4.58 0.76 14.45
N SER A 75 -3.88 0.69 13.32
CA SER A 75 -2.51 1.20 13.21
C SER A 75 -2.44 2.72 13.45
N ARG A 76 -3.42 3.49 12.98
CA ARG A 76 -3.50 4.94 13.25
C ARG A 76 -3.72 5.22 14.73
N LEU A 77 -4.64 4.51 15.38
CA LEU A 77 -4.91 4.67 16.82
C LEU A 77 -3.69 4.30 17.67
N GLU A 78 -2.97 3.26 17.29
CA GLU A 78 -1.72 2.87 17.96
C GLU A 78 -0.63 3.94 17.80
N ALA A 79 -0.49 4.52 16.61
CA ALA A 79 0.45 5.61 16.35
C ALA A 79 0.10 6.87 17.15
N GLU A 80 -1.18 7.27 17.18
CA GLU A 80 -1.67 8.41 17.97
C GLU A 80 -1.39 8.21 19.46
N LYS A 81 -1.62 6.99 19.97
CA LYS A 81 -1.30 6.65 21.36
C LYS A 81 0.20 6.74 21.63
N ALA A 82 1.03 6.18 20.76
CA ALA A 82 2.47 6.22 20.92
C ALA A 82 3.00 7.67 20.91
N GLU A 83 2.44 8.54 20.07
CA GLU A 83 2.77 9.96 20.05
C GLU A 83 2.34 10.66 21.35
N ALA A 84 1.14 10.38 21.86
CA ALA A 84 0.68 10.93 23.14
C ALA A 84 1.59 10.49 24.31
N ASP A 85 1.98 9.21 24.33
CA ASP A 85 2.88 8.65 25.34
C ASP A 85 4.27 9.31 25.26
N ALA A 86 4.78 9.57 24.05
CA ALA A 86 6.04 10.27 23.84
C ALA A 86 5.98 11.73 24.35
N VAL A 87 4.92 12.46 24.02
CA VAL A 87 4.71 13.83 24.50
C VAL A 87 4.60 13.87 26.03
N GLU A 88 3.94 12.89 26.65
CA GLU A 88 3.89 12.79 28.11
C GLU A 88 5.27 12.51 28.71
N ALA A 89 6.03 11.58 28.12
CA ALA A 89 7.39 11.28 28.57
C ALA A 89 8.30 12.51 28.50
N ASP A 90 8.23 13.29 27.42
CA ASP A 90 8.98 14.53 27.27
C ASP A 90 8.59 15.57 28.31
N ARG A 91 7.30 15.72 28.60
CA ARG A 91 6.82 16.61 29.66
C ARG A 91 7.33 16.18 31.03
N ARG A 92 7.30 14.88 31.33
CA ARG A 92 7.82 14.34 32.59
C ARG A 92 9.32 14.59 32.73
N LYS A 93 10.08 14.31 31.67
CA LYS A 93 11.52 14.58 31.61
C LYS A 93 11.81 16.07 31.87
N ALA A 94 11.14 16.98 31.16
CA ALA A 94 11.34 18.43 31.33
C ALA A 94 11.00 18.89 32.76
N ALA A 95 9.94 18.34 33.37
CA ALA A 95 9.59 18.65 34.75
C ALA A 95 10.63 18.11 35.76
N GLU A 96 11.23 16.95 35.49
CA GLU A 96 12.30 16.39 36.31
C GLU A 96 13.59 17.20 36.19
N GLU A 97 13.99 17.56 34.96
CA GLU A 97 15.13 18.43 34.70
C GLU A 97 15.00 19.77 35.43
N ALA A 98 13.81 20.40 35.40
CA ALA A 98 13.54 21.64 36.13
C ALA A 98 13.70 21.46 37.66
N ARG A 99 13.23 20.34 38.23
CA ARG A 99 13.40 20.05 39.67
C ARG A 99 14.86 19.86 40.04
N ILE A 100 15.63 19.17 39.20
CA ILE A 100 17.06 18.97 39.41
C ILE A 100 17.78 20.32 39.38
N GLU A 101 17.48 21.17 38.40
CA GLU A 101 18.07 22.50 38.31
C GLU A 101 17.73 23.36 39.53
N ASP A 102 16.46 23.36 39.97
CA ASP A 102 16.03 24.08 41.17
C ASP A 102 16.78 23.61 42.43
N GLN A 103 17.02 22.29 42.54
CA GLN A 103 17.77 21.71 43.64
C GLN A 103 19.24 22.13 43.61
N VAL A 104 19.88 22.13 42.44
CA VAL A 104 21.26 22.62 42.26
C VAL A 104 21.35 24.10 42.64
N ARG A 105 20.42 24.92 42.15
CA ARG A 105 20.37 26.36 42.47
C ARG A 105 20.16 26.62 43.96
N ALA A 106 19.41 25.77 44.65
CA ALA A 106 19.23 25.86 46.10
C ALA A 106 20.50 25.48 46.86
N ALA A 107 21.25 24.47 46.39
CA ALA A 107 22.52 24.06 46.97
C ALA A 107 23.60 25.15 46.79
N ASP A 108 23.77 25.67 45.58
CA ASP A 108 24.74 26.72 45.25
C ASP A 108 24.54 28.01 46.05
N ARG A 109 23.29 28.30 46.43
CA ARG A 109 22.97 29.46 47.28
C ARG A 109 23.51 29.32 48.71
N ILE A 110 23.64 28.08 49.19
CA ILE A 110 24.10 27.77 50.54
C ILE A 110 25.63 27.61 50.56
N ASP A 111 26.24 27.19 49.44
CA ASP A 111 27.68 27.00 49.33
C ASP A 111 28.43 28.36 49.29
N PRO A 112 29.25 28.67 50.31
CA PRO A 112 30.04 29.91 50.32
C PRO A 112 31.13 29.97 49.24
N GLY A 113 31.48 28.84 48.61
CA GLY A 113 32.44 28.75 47.51
C GLY A 113 31.87 29.09 46.13
N VAL A 114 30.55 29.22 46.00
CA VAL A 114 29.87 29.50 44.72
C VAL A 114 29.34 30.94 44.69
N ASP A 115 29.81 31.73 43.73
CA ASP A 115 29.26 33.07 43.46
C ASP A 115 28.00 32.99 42.60
N HIS A 116 26.88 32.69 43.24
CA HIS A 116 25.56 32.62 42.61
C HIS A 116 24.95 34.00 42.28
N ARG A 117 25.68 35.11 42.48
CA ARG A 117 25.23 36.48 42.14
C ARG A 117 25.92 37.06 40.91
N ALA A 118 26.95 36.39 40.39
CA ALA A 118 27.63 36.81 39.18
C ALA A 118 26.70 36.77 37.96
N ASP A 119 26.88 37.71 37.02
CA ASP A 119 26.04 37.82 35.82
C ASP A 119 26.16 36.62 34.86
N ASP A 120 27.24 35.84 34.99
CA ASP A 120 27.54 34.63 34.22
C ASP A 120 27.21 33.32 34.98
N TYR A 121 26.51 33.41 36.11
CA TYR A 121 26.12 32.24 36.88
C TYR A 121 25.16 31.34 36.07
N ALA A 122 25.54 30.07 35.93
CA ALA A 122 24.71 29.01 35.35
C ALA A 122 24.81 27.75 36.21
N PRO A 123 23.70 27.21 36.75
CA PRO A 123 23.72 26.02 37.59
C PRO A 123 24.25 24.82 36.80
N THR A 124 25.29 24.19 37.33
CA THR A 124 25.90 23.01 36.72
C THR A 124 25.17 21.75 37.18
N THR A 125 24.25 21.26 36.35
CA THR A 125 23.72 19.90 36.49
C THR A 125 24.68 18.89 35.83
N PRO A 126 24.69 17.61 36.25
CA PRO A 126 25.50 16.57 35.60
C PRO A 126 25.33 16.50 34.08
N ALA A 127 24.11 16.75 33.58
CA ALA A 127 23.84 16.80 32.14
C ALA A 127 24.53 17.98 31.43
N THR A 128 24.59 19.14 32.08
CA THR A 128 25.36 20.31 31.59
C THR A 128 26.86 20.12 31.73
N GLU A 129 27.33 19.43 32.79
CA GLU A 129 28.75 19.09 32.92
C GLU A 129 29.20 18.17 31.79
N ASP A 130 28.42 17.14 31.46
CA ASP A 130 28.77 16.20 30.40
C ASP A 130 28.83 16.91 29.03
N ARG A 131 27.84 17.78 28.76
CA ARG A 131 27.87 18.68 27.58
C ARG A 131 29.10 19.60 27.57
N ARG A 132 29.53 20.11 28.72
CA ARG A 132 30.70 21.00 28.85
C ARG A 132 32.02 20.22 28.70
N ARG A 133 32.09 18.97 29.17
CA ARG A 133 33.24 18.07 28.96
C ARG A 133 33.40 17.70 27.49
N VAL A 134 32.30 17.43 26.79
CA VAL A 134 32.30 17.20 25.32
C VAL A 134 32.71 18.47 24.56
N ALA A 135 32.40 19.66 25.09
CA ALA A 135 32.78 20.94 24.52
C ALA A 135 34.17 21.46 24.97
N THR A 136 35.04 20.61 25.54
CA THR A 136 36.43 21.01 25.84
C THR A 136 37.15 21.34 24.51
N PRO A 137 37.66 22.56 24.32
CA PRO A 137 38.26 22.99 23.06
C PRO A 137 39.72 22.53 22.99
N ASP A 138 39.94 21.22 22.78
CA ASP A 138 41.18 20.78 22.14
C ASP A 138 41.02 21.00 20.63
N ASN A 139 41.22 22.25 20.20
CA ASN A 139 41.63 22.64 18.86
C ASN A 139 40.94 21.94 17.66
N ILE A 140 39.60 21.87 17.63
CA ILE A 140 38.86 21.51 16.43
C ILE A 140 38.43 22.79 15.72
N PRO A 141 38.88 23.08 14.47
CA PRO A 141 38.39 24.22 13.72
C PRO A 141 36.87 24.11 13.57
N ALA A 142 36.18 25.22 13.83
CA ALA A 142 34.73 25.39 13.82
C ALA A 142 33.98 24.33 12.99
N GLN A 143 33.32 23.40 13.67
CA GLN A 143 32.36 22.52 13.01
C GLN A 143 31.22 23.40 12.50
N GLN A 144 31.19 23.55 11.17
CA GLN A 144 29.97 23.83 10.43
C GLN A 144 28.83 22.91 10.94
N PRO A 145 27.57 23.37 10.94
CA PRO A 145 26.43 22.54 11.34
C PRO A 145 26.51 21.17 10.65
N PRO A 146 26.02 20.08 11.27
CA PRO A 146 26.13 18.75 10.69
C PRO A 146 25.48 18.77 9.32
N VAL A 147 26.31 18.76 8.28
CA VAL A 147 25.90 18.43 6.93
C VAL A 147 25.31 17.03 7.04
N ALA A 148 24.00 16.91 6.85
CA ALA A 148 23.38 15.66 6.43
C ALA A 148 24.30 15.07 5.35
N PRO A 149 24.60 13.75 5.34
CA PRO A 149 25.59 13.21 4.41
C PRO A 149 25.28 13.74 3.02
N GLU A 150 26.08 14.71 2.58
CA GLU A 150 25.86 15.39 1.32
C GLU A 150 26.26 14.37 0.29
N HIS A 151 25.29 13.59 -0.14
CA HIS A 151 25.44 12.88 -1.39
C HIS A 151 25.54 13.99 -2.45
N PRO A 152 26.61 14.02 -3.26
CA PRO A 152 26.78 15.07 -4.26
C PRO A 152 25.52 15.17 -5.12
N GLU A 153 25.12 16.40 -5.46
CA GLU A 153 23.93 16.64 -6.27
C GLU A 153 23.98 15.76 -7.54
N GLY A 154 22.92 14.98 -7.77
CA GLY A 154 22.85 14.01 -8.88
C GLY A 154 23.18 12.57 -8.51
N SER A 155 23.44 12.28 -7.23
CA SER A 155 23.51 10.91 -6.72
C SER A 155 22.13 10.25 -6.63
N THR A 156 22.05 8.95 -6.95
CA THR A 156 20.81 8.17 -6.88
C THR A 156 20.93 7.09 -5.81
N VAL A 157 20.03 7.13 -4.82
CA VAL A 157 19.91 6.09 -3.79
C VAL A 157 18.96 5.01 -4.28
N HIS A 158 19.42 3.76 -4.25
CA HIS A 158 18.66 2.58 -4.63
C HIS A 158 18.02 1.94 -3.39
N GLU A 159 16.92 1.21 -3.58
CA GLU A 159 16.19 0.55 -2.48
C GLU A 159 17.02 -0.53 -1.76
N ASP A 160 18.08 -1.03 -2.39
CA ASP A 160 19.04 -1.98 -1.82
C ASP A 160 20.09 -1.33 -0.89
N GLY A 161 19.99 -0.01 -0.68
CA GLY A 161 20.93 0.77 0.13
C GLY A 161 22.19 1.21 -0.61
N THR A 162 22.29 0.94 -1.92
CA THR A 162 23.39 1.35 -2.77
C THR A 162 23.22 2.80 -3.24
N VAL A 163 24.31 3.56 -3.25
CA VAL A 163 24.33 4.95 -3.76
C VAL A 163 25.23 5.03 -4.98
N THR A 164 24.69 5.48 -6.10
CA THR A 164 25.47 5.78 -7.31
C THR A 164 25.77 7.27 -7.35
N TYR A 165 27.03 7.61 -7.59
CA TYR A 165 27.52 8.97 -7.64
C TYR A 165 27.64 9.50 -9.09
N PRO A 166 27.66 10.84 -9.29
CA PRO A 166 27.78 11.44 -10.63
C PRO A 166 29.08 11.11 -11.36
N ASP A 167 30.15 10.78 -10.62
CA ASP A 167 31.43 10.35 -11.18
C ASP A 167 31.42 8.90 -11.69
N GLY A 168 30.30 8.18 -11.48
CA GLY A 168 30.11 6.77 -11.86
C GLY A 168 30.53 5.78 -10.77
N SER A 169 31.02 6.24 -9.62
CA SER A 169 31.33 5.38 -8.48
C SER A 169 30.07 4.90 -7.79
N VAL A 170 30.14 3.71 -7.18
CA VAL A 170 29.00 3.07 -6.51
C VAL A 170 29.41 2.71 -5.09
N ARG A 171 28.68 3.23 -4.09
CA ARG A 171 28.84 2.83 -2.69
C ARG A 171 27.76 1.84 -2.29
N HIS A 172 28.19 0.65 -1.89
CA HIS A 172 27.31 -0.40 -1.39
C HIS A 172 26.86 -0.13 0.05
N ALA A 173 25.80 -0.83 0.47
CA ALA A 173 25.25 -0.74 1.82
C ALA A 173 26.24 -1.15 2.93
N ASP A 174 27.28 -1.93 2.59
CA ASP A 174 28.37 -2.34 3.49
C ASP A 174 29.45 -1.26 3.67
N GLY A 175 29.30 -0.11 2.98
CA GLY A 175 30.24 1.01 3.02
C GLY A 175 31.40 0.91 2.03
N THR A 176 31.50 -0.17 1.25
CA THR A 176 32.51 -0.30 0.19
C THR A 176 32.15 0.58 -1.01
N THR A 177 33.15 1.24 -1.61
CA THR A 177 32.95 2.08 -2.80
C THR A 177 33.76 1.50 -3.95
N VAL A 178 33.12 1.34 -5.11
CA VAL A 178 33.72 0.83 -6.35
C VAL A 178 33.82 1.99 -7.35
N ASP A 179 35.03 2.28 -7.81
CA ASP A 179 35.28 3.29 -8.84
C ASP A 179 34.98 2.72 -10.24
N PRO A 180 34.49 3.53 -11.20
CA PRO A 180 34.17 3.08 -12.56
C PRO A 180 35.40 2.79 -13.43
N GLY A 181 36.58 2.67 -12.84
CA GLY A 181 37.86 2.48 -13.54
C GLY A 181 38.73 1.32 -13.03
N ALA A 182 38.17 0.43 -12.20
CA ALA A 182 38.85 -0.77 -11.69
C ALA A 182 38.39 -2.06 -12.38
#